data_AF-A0A927XTX6-F1
#
_entry.id   AF-A0A927XTX6-F1
#
_cell.length_a   1.000
_cell.length_b   1.000
_cell.length_c   1.000
_cell.angle_alpha   90.00
_cell.angle_beta   90.00
_cell.angle_gamma   90.00
#
_symmetry.space_group_name_H-M   'P 1'
#
loop_
_entity.id
_entity.type
_entity.pdbx_description
1 polymer ?
#
loop_
_entity_poly.entity_id
_entity_poly.type
_entity_poly.pdbx_seq_one_letter_code
_entity_poly.pdbx_strand_id
1 'polypeptide(L)'
;MLVIIDLEWVEGKRSRIIPTQIAAIRVDENWQVVDQYASLIKPYELSGMDWKHVAYSGAPPIAFVGAKGAHRVLTEIENWLLPTDDICWWHDESEKNYKNLIKAILKQKPTGNHHIIGNNVCGLLRDGLRNTGSPYALAKARGLMVPKPQHSSANDVEVIRLLLSATKIDHREVFTDVPQPVVISKKRIAPPTHHDVYQPGQFPFWLDLKTKIIHADQCPIIASSEAARGFGTLQYALKQHLKPCACCVQEHRKAVIERNTDIINRSQYSYVYMSNSNVFHTRNCKIIRTAYRGTLLGSIGYKACVETGRTACKVCKPTAAPDPYPPYRPPIPGRVYDGANRHMSKDEKRAYARYTTAMKERSALPSSVHLGEEERKDFLTLTHSSYAFWAGRGYSTFHRRECPKLNGLTDLRGFALYEDAIRKGLAPCKQCKPKQKDGIHVSIPITSHERSGESAAMLDSLCDASGYEHEYAPPYYYIVTPVGKWRLDVHARPVKLDHINLVRASIDWAEYHKQPRIFLSLSDTFSYIERHDRSLWAKLHPSGAPYPTDT
;
A
#
# COMPACT_ATOMS: atom_id res chain seq x y z
N MET A 1 19.72 -31.92 6.57
CA MET A 1 20.53 -31.76 5.32
C MET A 1 20.89 -30.29 5.19
N LEU A 2 21.91 -29.95 4.41
CA LEU A 2 22.33 -28.56 4.28
C LEU A 2 21.48 -27.85 3.21
N VAL A 3 20.95 -26.69 3.56
CA VAL A 3 20.12 -25.85 2.68
C VAL A 3 20.75 -24.47 2.56
N ILE A 4 21.14 -24.06 1.36
CA ILE A 4 21.61 -22.70 1.09
C ILE A 4 20.40 -21.84 0.74
N ILE A 5 20.20 -20.71 1.42
CA ILE A 5 19.03 -19.85 1.23
C ILE A 5 19.43 -18.38 1.07
N ASP A 6 18.68 -17.65 0.27
CA ASP A 6 18.79 -16.21 0.14
C ASP A 6 17.43 -15.52 -0.05
N LEU A 7 17.33 -14.29 0.44
CA LEU A 7 16.13 -13.45 0.42
C LEU A 7 16.49 -12.08 -0.14
N GLU A 8 15.75 -11.65 -1.16
CA GLU A 8 15.83 -10.28 -1.68
C GLU A 8 14.68 -9.42 -1.15
N TRP A 9 14.96 -8.15 -0.88
CA TRP A 9 13.98 -7.20 -0.38
C TRP A 9 14.25 -5.77 -0.84
N VAL A 10 13.25 -4.91 -0.68
CA VAL A 10 13.40 -3.46 -0.82
C VAL A 10 12.93 -2.73 0.44
N GLU A 11 13.52 -1.57 0.70
CA GLU A 11 13.06 -0.70 1.78
C GLU A 11 11.84 0.12 1.33
N GLY A 12 10.71 -0.13 1.99
CA GLY A 12 9.47 0.61 1.82
C GLY A 12 9.43 1.92 2.62
N LYS A 13 8.28 2.60 2.58
CA LYS A 13 8.07 3.81 3.40
C LYS A 13 8.17 3.44 4.89
N ARG A 14 8.78 4.33 5.69
CA ARG A 14 9.06 4.12 7.13
C ARG A 14 10.03 2.95 7.43
N SER A 15 10.93 2.61 6.50
CA SER A 15 11.94 1.56 6.68
C SER A 15 11.36 0.15 6.95
N ARG A 16 10.16 -0.12 6.42
CA ARG A 16 9.61 -1.48 6.41
C ARG A 16 10.25 -2.29 5.30
N ILE A 17 10.61 -3.53 5.59
CA ILE A 17 11.20 -4.45 4.62
C ILE A 17 10.08 -5.07 3.78
N ILE A 18 10.18 -4.95 2.47
CA ILE A 18 9.25 -5.55 1.51
C ILE A 18 9.98 -6.69 0.78
N PRO A 19 9.64 -7.96 1.03
CA PRO A 19 10.30 -9.08 0.37
C PRO A 19 9.91 -9.14 -1.13
N THR A 20 10.89 -9.44 -1.98
CA THR A 20 10.69 -9.46 -3.45
C THR A 20 11.06 -10.80 -4.07
N GLN A 21 12.01 -11.56 -3.50
CA GLN A 21 12.37 -12.89 -3.97
C GLN A 21 12.89 -13.75 -2.82
N ILE A 22 12.71 -15.06 -2.92
CA ILE A 22 13.36 -16.01 -2.02
C ILE A 22 13.74 -17.27 -2.80
N ALA A 23 14.92 -17.80 -2.54
CA ALA A 23 15.38 -19.05 -3.13
C ALA A 23 16.15 -19.88 -2.10
N ALA A 24 16.03 -21.20 -2.22
CA ALA A 24 16.73 -22.18 -1.41
C ALA A 24 17.15 -23.38 -2.24
N ILE A 25 18.34 -23.91 -1.98
CA ILE A 25 18.88 -25.12 -2.60
C ILE A 25 19.28 -26.08 -1.49
N ARG A 26 18.72 -27.29 -1.51
CA ARG A 26 19.15 -28.39 -0.66
C ARG A 26 20.26 -29.17 -1.36
N VAL A 27 21.34 -29.45 -0.65
CA VAL A 27 22.53 -30.12 -1.21
C VAL A 27 22.88 -31.43 -0.52
N ASP A 28 23.49 -32.34 -1.29
CA ASP A 28 24.16 -33.53 -0.77
C ASP A 28 25.60 -33.22 -0.31
N GLU A 29 26.31 -34.23 0.19
CA GLU A 29 27.70 -34.13 0.69
C GLU A 29 28.72 -33.63 -0.35
N ASN A 30 28.36 -33.68 -1.65
CA ASN A 30 29.20 -33.21 -2.76
C ASN A 30 28.74 -31.84 -3.30
N TRP A 31 27.93 -31.12 -2.55
CA TRP A 31 27.33 -29.83 -2.93
C TRP A 31 26.46 -29.92 -4.21
N GLN A 32 25.97 -31.11 -4.56
CA GLN A 32 25.04 -31.31 -5.66
C GLN A 32 23.62 -30.99 -5.23
N VAL A 33 22.84 -30.40 -6.13
CA VAL A 33 21.45 -30.03 -5.86
C VAL A 33 20.61 -31.31 -5.73
N VAL A 34 20.02 -31.50 -4.56
CA VAL A 34 19.06 -32.57 -4.28
C VAL A 34 17.64 -32.09 -4.54
N ASP A 35 17.34 -30.86 -4.14
CA ASP A 35 16.04 -30.22 -4.31
C ASP A 35 16.20 -28.70 -4.26
N GLN A 36 15.27 -27.96 -4.85
CA GLN A 36 15.34 -26.50 -4.92
C GLN A 36 13.96 -25.85 -4.85
N TYR A 37 13.93 -24.68 -4.24
CA TYR A 37 12.77 -23.81 -4.18
C TYR A 37 13.18 -22.40 -4.63
N ALA A 38 12.40 -21.77 -5.50
CA ALA A 38 12.61 -20.37 -5.88
C ALA A 38 11.27 -19.72 -6.18
N SER A 39 11.08 -18.49 -5.69
CA SER A 39 9.84 -17.75 -5.91
C SER A 39 10.06 -16.25 -5.91
N LEU A 40 9.42 -15.57 -6.86
CA LEU A 40 9.19 -14.14 -6.76
C LEU A 40 8.08 -13.89 -5.73
N ILE A 41 8.16 -12.76 -5.04
CA ILE A 41 7.17 -12.33 -4.05
C ILE A 41 6.53 -11.05 -4.54
N LYS A 42 5.20 -11.05 -4.61
CA LYS A 42 4.43 -9.85 -4.96
C LYS A 42 4.58 -8.84 -3.84
N PRO A 43 5.13 -7.64 -4.12
CA PRO A 43 5.27 -6.62 -3.11
C PRO A 43 3.90 -6.07 -2.69
N TYR A 44 3.69 -5.90 -1.38
CA TYR A 44 2.41 -5.41 -0.84
C TYR A 44 2.23 -3.88 -0.99
N GLU A 45 3.31 -3.14 -1.20
CA GLU A 45 3.29 -1.69 -1.51
C GLU A 45 3.80 -1.47 -2.93
N LEU A 46 2.93 -1.38 -3.93
CA LEU A 46 3.33 -1.14 -5.33
C LEU A 46 3.61 0.34 -5.62
N SER A 47 3.01 1.26 -4.85
CA SER A 47 3.14 2.71 -5.06
C SER A 47 4.46 3.25 -4.49
N GLY A 48 5.33 3.76 -5.37
CA GLY A 48 6.61 4.34 -4.97
C GLY A 48 7.77 3.35 -4.86
N MET A 49 7.59 2.11 -5.32
CA MET A 49 8.70 1.18 -5.51
C MET A 49 9.67 1.73 -6.56
N ASP A 50 10.96 1.71 -6.24
CA ASP A 50 11.99 1.88 -7.24
C ASP A 50 12.10 0.59 -8.05
N TRP A 51 11.32 0.51 -9.12
CA TRP A 51 11.34 -0.64 -10.04
C TRP A 51 12.71 -0.85 -10.69
N LYS A 52 13.62 0.14 -10.69
CA LYS A 52 15.01 -0.09 -11.11
C LYS A 52 15.77 -0.92 -10.07
N HIS A 53 15.53 -0.67 -8.78
CA HIS A 53 16.11 -1.46 -7.69
C HIS A 53 15.58 -2.91 -7.70
N VAL A 54 14.28 -3.08 -7.87
CA VAL A 54 13.64 -4.39 -7.98
C VAL A 54 14.08 -5.12 -9.27
N ALA A 55 14.26 -4.41 -10.39
CA ALA A 55 14.68 -5.01 -11.66
C ALA A 55 16.18 -5.38 -11.72
N TYR A 56 17.05 -4.88 -10.82
CA TYR A 56 18.44 -5.34 -10.75
C TYR A 56 18.53 -6.86 -10.48
N SER A 57 17.49 -7.45 -9.88
CA SER A 57 17.35 -8.88 -9.62
C SER A 57 17.01 -9.75 -10.85
N GLY A 58 16.90 -9.16 -12.04
CA GLY A 58 16.78 -9.88 -13.31
C GLY A 58 15.37 -10.22 -13.78
N ALA A 59 14.33 -9.97 -12.96
CA ALA A 59 12.94 -10.14 -13.36
C ALA A 59 12.28 -8.80 -13.76
N PRO A 60 11.41 -8.78 -14.78
CA PRO A 60 10.69 -7.55 -15.16
C PRO A 60 9.62 -7.21 -14.10
N PRO A 61 9.24 -5.93 -13.92
CA PRO A 61 8.21 -5.51 -12.96
C PRO A 61 6.91 -6.32 -13.01
N ILE A 62 6.46 -6.69 -14.22
CA ILE A 62 5.25 -7.49 -14.42
C ILE A 62 5.33 -8.88 -13.78
N ALA A 63 6.51 -9.48 -13.72
CA ALA A 63 6.72 -10.78 -13.09
C ALA A 63 6.53 -10.72 -11.58
N PHE A 64 6.92 -9.61 -10.93
CA PHE A 64 6.66 -9.38 -9.51
C PHE A 64 5.19 -9.07 -9.24
N VAL A 65 4.53 -8.29 -10.10
CA VAL A 65 3.10 -7.98 -9.95
C VAL A 65 2.24 -9.24 -10.07
N GLY A 66 2.62 -10.15 -10.97
CA GLY A 66 1.97 -11.46 -11.16
C GLY A 66 2.44 -12.56 -10.20
N ALA A 67 3.38 -12.27 -9.30
CA ALA A 67 3.89 -13.24 -8.35
C ALA A 67 2.87 -13.55 -7.24
N LYS A 68 3.14 -14.61 -6.47
CA LYS A 68 2.35 -14.96 -5.29
C LYS A 68 2.63 -13.94 -4.16
N GLY A 69 1.63 -13.67 -3.34
CA GLY A 69 1.80 -12.80 -2.16
C GLY A 69 2.75 -13.40 -1.12
N ALA A 70 3.36 -12.54 -0.31
CA ALA A 70 4.37 -12.93 0.69
C ALA A 70 3.89 -14.04 1.64
N HIS A 71 2.64 -13.99 2.14
CA HIS A 71 2.10 -15.04 3.00
C HIS A 71 2.16 -16.43 2.33
N ARG A 72 1.73 -16.53 1.07
CA ARG A 72 1.72 -17.81 0.34
C ARG A 72 3.14 -18.32 0.07
N VAL A 73 4.03 -17.44 -0.40
CA VAL A 73 5.42 -17.83 -0.68
C VAL A 73 6.15 -18.27 0.58
N LEU A 74 5.98 -17.54 1.69
CA LEU A 74 6.60 -17.89 2.97
C LEU A 74 6.01 -19.18 3.56
N THR A 75 4.72 -19.44 3.37
CA THR A 75 4.11 -20.72 3.76
C THR A 75 4.68 -21.87 2.92
N GLU A 76 4.81 -21.68 1.61
CA GLU A 76 5.34 -22.69 0.70
C GLU A 76 6.79 -23.07 1.02
N ILE A 77 7.66 -22.09 1.31
CA ILE A 77 9.06 -22.39 1.69
C ILE A 77 9.15 -23.01 3.09
N GLU A 78 8.36 -22.55 4.07
CA GLU A 78 8.35 -23.16 5.41
C GLU A 78 7.87 -24.61 5.37
N ASN A 79 6.91 -24.94 4.51
CA ASN A 79 6.48 -26.33 4.28
C ASN A 79 7.51 -27.17 3.51
N TRP A 80 8.36 -26.52 2.70
CA TRP A 80 9.42 -27.18 1.94
C TRP A 80 10.65 -27.49 2.81
N LEU A 81 10.89 -26.67 3.85
CA LEU A 81 11.96 -26.88 4.83
C LEU A 81 11.62 -28.00 5.81
N LEU A 82 12.63 -28.79 6.20
CA LEU A 82 12.48 -29.81 7.22
C LEU A 82 12.99 -29.28 8.58
N PRO A 83 12.40 -29.71 9.72
CA PRO A 83 12.89 -29.33 11.04
C PRO A 83 14.34 -29.73 11.31
N THR A 84 14.87 -30.72 10.58
CA THR A 84 16.25 -31.21 10.66
C THR A 84 17.19 -30.59 9.62
N ASP A 85 16.74 -29.59 8.85
CA ASP A 85 17.58 -28.91 7.89
C ASP A 85 18.50 -27.88 8.59
N ASP A 86 19.75 -27.83 8.15
CA ASP A 86 20.73 -26.80 8.51
C ASP A 86 20.73 -25.75 7.40
N ILE A 87 20.13 -24.61 7.70
CA ILE A 87 19.83 -23.52 6.78
C ILE A 87 20.95 -22.48 6.84
N CYS A 88 21.71 -22.40 5.76
CA CYS A 88 22.90 -21.58 5.60
C CYS A 88 22.59 -20.27 4.90
N TRP A 89 22.86 -19.16 5.59
CA TRP A 89 22.80 -17.81 5.06
C TRP A 89 24.21 -17.24 4.87
N TRP A 90 24.42 -16.48 3.79
CA TRP A 90 25.72 -15.81 3.60
C TRP A 90 25.95 -14.67 4.60
N HIS A 91 24.92 -13.87 4.88
CA HIS A 91 24.96 -12.73 5.81
C HIS A 91 23.81 -12.75 6.83
N ASP A 92 24.03 -12.11 7.98
CA ASP A 92 23.08 -12.06 9.10
C ASP A 92 21.84 -11.19 8.81
N GLU A 93 21.96 -10.20 7.92
CA GLU A 93 20.85 -9.32 7.57
C GLU A 93 19.71 -10.08 6.86
N SER A 94 20.03 -10.95 5.90
CA SER A 94 19.04 -11.78 5.19
C SER A 94 18.31 -12.72 6.16
N GLU A 95 19.06 -13.36 7.07
CA GLU A 95 18.53 -14.25 8.10
C GLU A 95 17.57 -13.52 9.05
N LYS A 96 17.99 -12.37 9.59
CA LYS A 96 17.14 -11.54 10.47
C LYS A 96 15.87 -11.09 9.76
N ASN A 97 15.97 -10.67 8.51
CA ASN A 97 14.83 -10.22 7.72
C ASN A 97 13.85 -11.36 7.48
N TYR A 98 14.34 -12.55 7.12
CA TYR A 98 13.51 -13.74 6.98
C TYR A 98 12.77 -14.08 8.28
N LYS A 99 13.50 -14.19 9.41
CA LYS A 99 12.89 -14.51 10.71
C LYS A 99 11.83 -13.49 11.13
N ASN A 100 12.08 -12.21 10.87
CA ASN A 100 11.11 -11.14 11.13
C ASN A 100 9.86 -11.27 10.27
N LEU A 101 10.01 -11.61 8.98
CA LEU A 101 8.89 -11.82 8.06
C LEU A 101 8.04 -13.02 8.46
N ILE A 102 8.65 -14.17 8.80
CA ILE A 102 7.92 -15.36 9.28
C ILE A 102 7.12 -15.01 10.54
N LYS A 103 7.73 -14.34 11.52
CA LYS A 103 7.04 -13.91 12.74
C LYS A 103 5.94 -12.88 12.47
N ALA A 104 6.17 -11.94 11.56
CA ALA A 104 5.22 -10.86 11.30
C ALA A 104 4.01 -11.33 10.48
N ILE A 105 4.24 -12.16 9.46
CA ILE A 105 3.24 -12.56 8.46
C ILE A 105 2.58 -13.88 8.84
N LEU A 106 3.37 -14.91 9.15
CA LEU A 106 2.84 -16.25 9.46
C LEU A 106 2.55 -16.47 10.96
N LYS A 107 3.01 -15.55 11.81
CA LYS A 107 2.87 -15.64 13.28
C LYS A 107 3.44 -16.93 13.89
N GLN A 108 4.43 -17.53 13.22
CA GLN A 108 5.08 -18.78 13.64
C GLN A 108 6.57 -18.59 13.90
N LYS A 109 7.22 -19.66 14.41
CA LYS A 109 8.68 -19.74 14.48
C LYS A 109 9.22 -20.29 13.15
N PRO A 110 10.36 -19.76 12.65
CA PRO A 110 11.03 -20.29 11.46
C PRO A 110 11.39 -21.77 11.63
N THR A 111 11.26 -22.53 10.54
CA THR A 111 11.59 -23.96 10.49
C THR A 111 13.09 -24.17 10.28
N GLY A 112 13.67 -25.20 10.92
CA GLY A 112 15.07 -25.60 10.75
C GLY A 112 16.09 -24.83 11.62
N ASN A 113 17.36 -25.22 11.50
CA ASN A 113 18.48 -24.62 12.22
C ASN A 113 19.18 -23.60 11.34
N HIS A 114 19.14 -22.32 11.68
CA HIS A 114 19.74 -21.26 10.85
C HIS A 114 21.17 -20.93 11.27
N HIS A 115 22.07 -20.87 10.28
CA HIS A 115 23.50 -20.64 10.45
C HIS A 115 23.99 -19.54 9.50
N ILE A 116 24.93 -18.70 9.97
CA ILE A 116 25.59 -17.69 9.13
C ILE A 116 26.96 -18.23 8.73
N ILE A 117 27.19 -18.41 7.42
CA ILE A 117 28.39 -19.12 6.93
C ILE A 117 29.41 -18.21 6.24
N GLY A 118 29.04 -16.99 5.81
CA GLY A 118 29.90 -16.17 4.94
C GLY A 118 31.26 -15.82 5.56
N ASN A 119 31.30 -15.51 6.86
CA ASN A 119 32.56 -15.20 7.56
C ASN A 119 33.44 -16.45 7.75
N ASN A 120 32.82 -17.60 8.03
CA ASN A 120 33.52 -18.88 8.23
C ASN A 120 34.14 -19.33 6.92
N VAL A 121 33.35 -19.32 5.83
CA VAL A 121 33.83 -19.63 4.48
C VAL A 121 34.97 -18.69 4.09
N CYS A 122 34.83 -17.37 4.28
CA CYS A 122 35.92 -16.43 4.02
C CYS A 122 37.20 -16.74 4.82
N GLY A 123 37.07 -17.19 6.07
CA GLY A 123 38.19 -17.57 6.94
C GLY A 123 38.89 -18.85 6.51
N LEU A 124 38.13 -19.83 6.02
CA LEU A 124 38.64 -21.11 5.51
C LEU A 124 39.41 -20.96 4.19
N LEU A 125 39.08 -19.96 3.40
CA LEU A 125 39.75 -19.68 2.12
C LEU A 125 41.17 -19.13 2.37
N ARG A 126 42.18 -19.99 2.24
CA ARG A 126 43.60 -19.74 2.57
C ARG A 126 44.35 -18.84 1.56
N ASP A 127 43.67 -18.36 0.52
CA ASP A 127 44.33 -17.90 -0.72
C ASP A 127 44.61 -16.38 -0.76
N GLY A 128 44.73 -15.69 0.38
CA GLY A 128 45.00 -14.24 0.43
C GLY A 128 43.85 -13.34 -0.09
N LEU A 129 42.83 -13.90 -0.73
CA LEU A 129 41.60 -13.24 -1.22
C LEU A 129 40.57 -12.97 -0.10
N ARG A 130 41.02 -12.84 1.15
CA ARG A 130 40.16 -12.67 2.34
C ARG A 130 39.33 -11.37 2.31
N ASN A 131 39.68 -10.42 1.43
CA ASN A 131 39.10 -9.09 1.41
C ASN A 131 37.89 -8.91 0.48
N THR A 132 37.49 -9.93 -0.26
CA THR A 132 36.30 -9.86 -1.11
C THR A 132 35.11 -10.49 -0.40
N GLY A 133 34.37 -9.72 0.39
CA GLY A 133 33.26 -10.21 1.23
C GLY A 133 31.99 -10.69 0.50
N SER A 134 31.98 -10.71 -0.84
CA SER A 134 30.84 -11.14 -1.66
C SER A 134 31.10 -12.51 -2.29
N PRO A 135 30.12 -13.43 -2.32
CA PRO A 135 30.30 -14.77 -2.89
C PRO A 135 30.65 -14.71 -4.38
N TYR A 136 30.12 -13.71 -5.11
CA TYR A 136 30.44 -13.46 -6.51
C TYR A 136 31.92 -13.13 -6.75
N ALA A 137 32.50 -12.30 -5.89
CA ALA A 137 33.89 -11.89 -6.04
C ALA A 137 34.83 -13.07 -5.73
N LEU A 138 34.50 -13.87 -4.72
CA LEU A 138 35.24 -15.09 -4.38
C LEU A 138 35.16 -16.17 -5.46
N ALA A 139 33.99 -16.34 -6.06
CA ALA A 139 33.76 -17.28 -7.16
C ALA A 139 34.52 -16.84 -8.42
N LYS A 140 34.43 -15.56 -8.79
CA LYS A 140 35.13 -15.00 -9.95
C LYS A 140 36.65 -15.07 -9.80
N ALA A 141 37.18 -14.80 -8.61
CA ALA A 141 38.61 -14.90 -8.35
C ALA A 141 39.15 -16.33 -8.51
N ARG A 142 38.27 -17.34 -8.49
CA ARG A 142 38.56 -18.76 -8.72
C ARG A 142 38.26 -19.22 -10.14
N GLY A 143 37.98 -18.29 -11.06
CA GLY A 143 37.66 -18.60 -12.45
C GLY A 143 36.31 -19.28 -12.64
N LEU A 144 35.43 -19.28 -11.63
CA LEU A 144 34.09 -19.86 -11.75
C LEU A 144 33.20 -18.96 -12.62
N MET A 145 32.39 -19.60 -13.47
CA MET A 145 31.32 -18.89 -14.18
C MET A 145 30.22 -18.53 -13.18
N VAL A 146 30.01 -17.25 -12.97
CA VAL A 146 28.97 -16.75 -12.07
C VAL A 146 27.70 -16.39 -12.86
N PRO A 147 26.51 -16.86 -12.43
CA PRO A 147 25.25 -16.45 -13.03
C PRO A 147 25.02 -14.94 -12.87
N LYS A 148 24.22 -14.36 -13.77
CA LYS A 148 23.85 -12.95 -13.75
C LYS A 148 22.32 -12.82 -13.87
N PRO A 149 21.72 -11.75 -13.30
CA PRO A 149 22.37 -10.66 -12.56
C PRO A 149 22.66 -11.02 -11.09
N GLN A 150 23.45 -10.16 -10.42
CA GLN A 150 23.59 -10.15 -8.96
C GLN A 150 22.31 -9.62 -8.32
N HIS A 151 22.11 -9.89 -7.03
CA HIS A 151 20.89 -9.51 -6.30
C HIS A 151 19.66 -10.26 -6.79
N SER A 152 19.85 -11.51 -7.19
CA SER A 152 18.79 -12.41 -7.58
C SER A 152 18.91 -13.63 -6.70
N SER A 153 18.00 -13.80 -5.74
CA SER A 153 18.10 -14.87 -4.73
C SER A 153 18.45 -16.24 -5.33
N ALA A 154 17.88 -16.61 -6.48
CA ALA A 154 18.17 -17.85 -7.18
C ALA A 154 19.61 -17.95 -7.72
N ASN A 155 20.15 -16.85 -8.25
CA ASN A 155 21.55 -16.79 -8.69
C ASN A 155 22.50 -16.74 -7.49
N ASP A 156 22.14 -16.01 -6.44
CA ASP A 156 22.93 -15.82 -5.24
C ASP A 156 23.15 -17.16 -4.52
N VAL A 157 22.10 -17.97 -4.32
CA VAL A 157 22.25 -19.33 -3.75
C VAL A 157 23.08 -20.25 -4.62
N GLU A 158 22.98 -20.13 -5.95
CA GLU A 158 23.75 -20.93 -6.89
C GLU A 158 25.25 -20.55 -6.88
N VAL A 159 25.57 -19.26 -6.75
CA VAL A 159 26.96 -18.79 -6.63
C VAL A 159 27.59 -19.30 -5.34
N ILE A 160 26.84 -19.27 -4.23
CA ILE A 160 27.31 -19.82 -2.95
C ILE A 160 27.56 -21.32 -3.10
N ARG A 161 26.64 -22.07 -3.72
CA ARG A 161 26.79 -23.51 -3.97
C ARG A 161 28.03 -23.80 -4.84
N LEU A 162 28.21 -23.08 -5.94
CA LEU A 162 29.36 -23.22 -6.83
C LEU A 162 30.68 -22.92 -6.12
N LEU A 163 30.71 -21.89 -5.28
CA LEU A 163 31.88 -21.54 -4.47
C LEU A 163 32.22 -22.66 -3.47
N LEU A 164 31.24 -23.18 -2.75
CA LEU A 164 31.43 -24.25 -1.76
C LEU A 164 31.87 -25.55 -2.43
N SER A 165 31.24 -25.90 -3.55
CA SER A 165 31.62 -27.06 -4.37
C SER A 165 33.05 -26.97 -4.89
N ALA A 166 33.45 -25.82 -5.45
CA ALA A 166 34.79 -25.62 -6.00
C ALA A 166 35.89 -25.61 -4.94
N THR A 167 35.56 -25.17 -3.73
CA THR A 167 36.51 -25.08 -2.61
C THR A 167 36.63 -26.39 -1.83
N LYS A 168 35.74 -27.36 -2.10
CA LYS A 168 35.69 -28.67 -1.43
C LYS A 168 35.67 -28.56 0.10
N ILE A 169 35.08 -27.49 0.62
CA ILE A 169 34.88 -27.32 2.06
C ILE A 169 33.87 -28.37 2.50
N ASP A 170 34.17 -29.08 3.60
CA ASP A 170 33.23 -30.06 4.16
C ASP A 170 32.03 -29.34 4.78
N HIS A 171 30.85 -29.96 4.74
CA HIS A 171 29.64 -29.43 5.35
C HIS A 171 29.84 -29.03 6.83
N ARG A 172 30.66 -29.76 7.59
CA ARG A 172 30.91 -29.43 8.99
C ARG A 172 31.82 -28.22 9.16
N GLU A 173 32.73 -27.99 8.23
CA GLU A 173 33.68 -26.88 8.28
C GLU A 173 33.00 -25.54 8.07
N VAL A 174 31.91 -25.47 7.29
CA VAL A 174 31.17 -24.20 7.10
C VAL A 174 30.59 -23.63 8.40
N PHE A 175 30.41 -24.47 9.42
CA PHE A 175 29.94 -24.09 10.75
C PHE A 175 31.08 -23.82 11.74
N THR A 176 32.33 -24.08 11.37
CA THR A 176 33.46 -23.86 12.27
C THR A 176 33.83 -22.38 12.35
N ASP A 177 33.81 -21.86 13.57
CA ASP A 177 34.31 -20.53 13.86
C ASP A 177 35.83 -20.50 13.65
N VAL A 178 36.26 -20.00 12.49
CA VAL A 178 37.68 -19.75 12.25
C VAL A 178 38.07 -18.47 13.01
N PRO A 179 39.05 -18.50 13.92
CA PRO A 179 39.54 -17.30 14.59
C PRO A 179 40.09 -16.32 13.53
N GLN A 180 39.33 -15.28 13.23
CA GLN A 180 39.78 -14.19 12.39
C GLN A 180 40.78 -13.35 13.20
N PRO A 181 41.97 -12.99 12.68
CA PRO A 181 42.71 -11.87 13.25
C PRO A 181 41.82 -10.65 13.11
N VAL A 182 41.55 -9.97 14.23
CA VAL A 182 40.59 -8.87 14.42
C VAL A 182 40.45 -7.98 13.19
N VAL A 183 39.55 -8.37 12.28
CA VAL A 183 39.06 -7.48 11.23
C VAL A 183 38.02 -6.64 11.93
N ILE A 184 38.38 -5.40 12.23
CA ILE A 184 37.47 -4.39 12.79
C ILE A 184 36.26 -4.34 11.86
N SER A 185 35.18 -4.99 12.30
CA SER A 185 33.92 -5.06 11.58
C SER A 185 33.50 -3.63 11.21
N LYS A 186 33.16 -3.40 9.94
CA LYS A 186 32.39 -2.24 9.52
C LYS A 186 31.01 -2.32 10.21
N LYS A 187 30.96 -1.91 11.48
CA LYS A 187 29.71 -1.45 12.09
C LYS A 187 29.14 -0.41 11.14
N ARG A 188 27.82 -0.46 10.90
CA ARG A 188 27.06 0.74 10.47
C ARG A 188 27.68 1.91 11.21
N ILE A 189 28.24 2.86 10.46
CA ILE A 189 28.73 4.10 11.04
C ILE A 189 27.48 4.75 11.65
N ALA A 190 27.29 4.54 12.95
CA ALA A 190 26.56 5.49 13.77
C ALA A 190 27.13 6.87 13.41
N PRO A 191 26.29 7.90 13.25
CA PRO A 191 26.76 9.23 12.84
C PRO A 191 28.02 9.54 13.66
N PRO A 192 29.18 9.80 13.02
CA PRO A 192 30.46 9.70 13.70
C PRO A 192 30.47 10.60 14.92
N THR A 193 30.39 9.97 16.08
CA THR A 193 31.01 10.47 17.28
C THR A 193 32.51 10.47 17.00
N HIS A 194 33.16 11.59 17.33
CA HIS A 194 34.58 11.91 17.18
C HIS A 194 34.95 12.77 15.97
N HIS A 195 35.92 13.63 16.22
CA HIS A 195 36.37 14.77 15.44
C HIS A 195 37.45 14.28 14.48
N ASP A 196 37.31 14.48 13.17
CA ASP A 196 38.31 14.01 12.19
C ASP A 196 39.07 15.19 11.61
N VAL A 197 40.40 15.10 11.59
CA VAL A 197 41.23 16.01 10.80
C VAL A 197 40.86 15.80 9.33
N TYR A 198 40.74 16.89 8.56
CA TYR A 198 40.43 16.81 7.13
C TYR A 198 41.45 15.94 6.39
N GLN A 199 40.97 14.93 5.64
CA GLN A 199 41.79 14.06 4.80
C GLN A 199 41.33 14.16 3.32
N PRO A 200 42.14 14.73 2.41
CA PRO A 200 41.78 14.84 1.00
C PRO A 200 41.41 13.49 0.37
N GLY A 201 40.33 13.43 -0.42
CA GLY A 201 39.94 12.25 -1.20
C GLY A 201 39.13 11.20 -0.44
N GLN A 202 38.96 11.33 0.87
CA GLN A 202 38.21 10.36 1.68
C GLN A 202 36.68 10.56 1.57
N PHE A 203 36.23 11.82 1.52
CA PHE A 203 34.82 12.16 1.40
C PHE A 203 34.62 13.31 0.42
N PRO A 204 33.53 13.31 -0.38
CA PRO A 204 33.25 14.38 -1.35
C PRO A 204 32.87 15.71 -0.70
N PHE A 205 32.42 15.70 0.56
CA PHE A 205 32.03 16.91 1.30
C PHE A 205 32.52 16.86 2.74
N TRP A 206 32.79 18.03 3.31
CA TRP A 206 33.36 18.18 4.64
C TRP A 206 32.72 19.36 5.38
N LEU A 207 32.35 19.17 6.64
CA LEU A 207 31.93 20.24 7.55
C LEU A 207 33.12 20.66 8.40
N ASP A 208 33.54 21.92 8.29
CA ASP A 208 34.43 22.52 9.28
C ASP A 208 33.66 22.65 10.60
N LEU A 209 34.09 21.93 11.63
CA LEU A 209 33.41 21.89 12.92
C LEU A 209 33.57 23.20 13.69
N LYS A 210 34.61 24.00 13.39
CA LYS A 210 34.89 25.30 14.01
C LYS A 210 33.97 26.39 13.45
N THR A 211 33.87 26.48 12.13
CA THR A 211 33.08 27.53 11.46
C THR A 211 31.64 27.10 11.13
N LYS A 212 31.33 25.80 11.23
CA LYS A 212 30.06 25.18 10.79
C LYS A 212 29.76 25.42 9.30
N ILE A 213 30.80 25.56 8.48
CA ILE A 213 30.72 25.76 7.04
C ILE A 213 30.98 24.45 6.31
N ILE A 214 30.22 24.20 5.24
CA ILE A 214 30.36 23.03 4.37
C ILE A 214 31.31 23.35 3.22
N HIS A 215 32.24 22.44 2.97
CA HIS A 215 33.22 22.48 1.90
C HIS A 215 33.08 21.23 1.03
N ALA A 216 33.46 21.35 -0.23
CA ALA A 216 33.75 20.21 -1.08
C ALA A 216 35.13 19.65 -0.73
N ASP A 217 35.37 18.40 -1.13
CA ASP A 217 36.71 17.84 -1.10
C ASP A 217 37.68 18.75 -1.86
N GLN A 218 38.90 18.86 -1.34
CA GLN A 218 39.97 19.70 -1.89
C GLN A 218 39.68 21.21 -1.91
N CYS A 219 38.64 21.74 -1.23
CA CYS A 219 38.54 23.21 -1.10
C CYS A 219 39.76 23.75 -0.31
N PRO A 220 40.46 24.79 -0.81
CA PRO A 220 41.64 25.34 -0.18
C PRO A 220 41.43 25.83 1.26
N ILE A 221 40.19 26.16 1.63
CA ILE A 221 39.82 26.73 2.93
C ILE A 221 39.69 25.65 4.01
N ILE A 222 39.33 24.41 3.66
CA ILE A 222 39.24 23.33 4.65
C ILE A 222 40.57 22.59 4.85
N ALA A 223 41.49 22.71 3.89
CA ALA A 223 42.84 22.14 3.98
C ALA A 223 43.62 22.63 5.22
N SER A 224 43.22 23.75 5.83
CA SER A 224 43.80 24.32 7.05
C SER A 224 42.95 24.09 8.32
N SER A 225 41.86 23.32 8.25
CA SER A 225 41.02 23.04 9.42
C SER A 225 41.46 21.77 10.15
N GLU A 226 41.80 21.93 11.44
CA GLU A 226 42.20 20.83 12.33
C GLU A 226 41.01 19.97 12.81
N ALA A 227 39.77 20.44 12.60
CA ALA A 227 38.56 19.75 13.05
C ALA A 227 37.47 19.80 11.98
N ALA A 228 37.36 18.73 11.20
CA ALA A 228 36.38 18.56 10.14
C ALA A 228 35.52 17.30 10.36
N ARG A 229 34.47 17.17 9.55
CA ARG A 229 33.63 15.97 9.49
C ARG A 229 33.25 15.68 8.06
N GLY A 230 33.61 14.51 7.55
CA GLY A 230 33.32 14.10 6.17
C GLY A 230 31.90 13.56 5.99
N PHE A 231 31.35 13.76 4.79
CA PHE A 231 30.04 13.24 4.37
C PHE A 231 30.09 12.75 2.92
N GLY A 232 29.44 11.61 2.67
CA GLY A 232 29.25 11.08 1.31
C GLY A 232 28.26 11.90 0.45
N THR A 233 27.37 12.67 1.06
CA THR A 233 26.39 13.52 0.35
C THR A 233 26.10 14.81 1.11
N LEU A 234 25.60 15.83 0.40
CA LEU A 234 25.11 17.08 1.00
C LEU A 234 23.77 16.95 1.73
N GLN A 235 23.15 15.77 1.82
CA GLN A 235 21.84 15.60 2.44
C GLN A 235 21.82 16.06 3.91
N TYR A 236 22.87 15.75 4.66
CA TYR A 236 23.02 16.20 6.05
C TYR A 236 23.08 17.73 6.14
N ALA A 237 23.90 18.36 5.29
CA ALA A 237 24.04 19.82 5.22
C ALA A 237 22.70 20.52 4.92
N LEU A 238 21.95 19.96 3.97
CA LEU A 238 20.67 20.48 3.53
C LEU A 238 19.58 20.31 4.60
N LYS A 239 19.61 19.23 5.38
CA LYS A 239 18.69 18.98 6.51
C LYS A 239 18.98 19.91 7.68
N GLN A 240 20.25 20.20 7.94
CA GLN A 240 20.70 21.07 9.04
C GLN A 240 20.83 22.55 8.64
N HIS A 241 20.44 22.92 7.41
CA HIS A 241 20.53 24.28 6.86
C HIS A 241 21.93 24.93 6.98
N LEU A 242 22.98 24.11 6.85
CA LEU A 242 24.37 24.57 6.97
C LEU A 242 24.78 25.39 5.75
N LYS A 243 25.63 26.40 5.96
CA LYS A 243 26.07 27.31 4.88
C LYS A 243 27.25 26.70 4.14
N PRO A 244 27.26 26.72 2.79
CA PRO A 244 28.44 26.35 2.03
C PRO A 244 29.50 27.46 2.10
N CYS A 245 30.74 27.06 1.92
CA CYS A 245 31.85 27.97 1.70
C CYS A 245 31.66 28.74 0.38
N ALA A 246 32.22 29.95 0.29
CA ALA A 246 32.17 30.75 -0.93
C ALA A 246 32.78 30.01 -2.15
N CYS A 247 33.86 29.23 -1.94
CA CYS A 247 34.49 28.37 -2.97
C CYS A 247 33.52 27.29 -3.50
N CYS A 248 32.66 26.74 -2.64
CA CYS A 248 31.84 25.55 -2.91
C CYS A 248 30.34 25.87 -3.12
N VAL A 249 30.00 27.15 -3.23
CA VAL A 249 28.59 27.59 -3.32
C VAL A 249 27.90 27.04 -4.56
N GLN A 250 28.63 26.83 -5.66
CA GLN A 250 28.08 26.35 -6.93
C GLN A 250 27.62 24.89 -6.83
N GLU A 251 28.44 24.02 -6.26
CA GLU A 251 28.12 22.60 -6.05
C GLU A 251 26.97 22.43 -5.05
N HIS A 252 27.00 23.21 -3.97
CA HIS A 252 25.90 23.26 -3.03
C HIS A 252 24.60 23.73 -3.69
N ARG A 253 24.66 24.76 -4.54
CA ARG A 253 23.50 25.25 -5.30
C ARG A 253 22.97 24.22 -6.28
N LYS A 254 23.85 23.45 -6.94
CA LYS A 254 23.46 22.34 -7.83
C LYS A 254 22.71 21.26 -7.04
N ALA A 255 23.21 20.86 -5.89
CA ALA A 255 22.55 19.88 -5.03
C ALA A 255 21.18 20.36 -4.50
N VAL A 256 21.04 21.66 -4.16
CA VAL A 256 19.74 22.25 -3.81
C VAL A 256 18.76 22.18 -4.98
N ILE A 257 19.22 22.52 -6.19
CA ILE A 257 18.39 22.48 -7.40
C ILE A 257 17.94 21.05 -7.70
N GLU A 258 18.84 20.08 -7.65
CA GLU A 258 18.51 18.67 -7.89
C GLU A 258 17.49 18.16 -6.88
N ARG A 259 17.72 18.40 -5.58
CA ARG A 259 16.78 18.04 -4.50
C ARG A 259 15.40 18.66 -4.72
N ASN A 260 15.33 19.99 -4.92
CA ASN A 260 14.05 20.66 -5.04
C ASN A 260 13.32 20.29 -6.33
N THR A 261 14.05 20.03 -7.43
CA THR A 261 13.48 19.57 -8.70
C THR A 261 12.88 18.17 -8.54
N ASP A 262 13.59 17.27 -7.87
CA ASP A 262 13.11 15.92 -7.57
C ASP A 262 11.82 15.95 -6.71
N ILE A 263 11.80 16.76 -5.64
CA ILE A 263 10.61 16.92 -4.79
C ILE A 263 9.42 17.49 -5.58
N ILE A 264 9.63 18.52 -6.40
CA ILE A 264 8.57 19.13 -7.21
C ILE A 264 8.03 18.11 -8.23
N ASN A 265 8.91 17.36 -8.91
CA ASN A 265 8.53 16.38 -9.91
C ASN A 265 7.69 15.23 -9.34
N ARG A 266 7.96 14.81 -8.09
CA ARG A 266 7.18 13.79 -7.38
C ARG A 266 5.86 14.32 -6.82
N SER A 267 5.68 15.63 -6.74
CA SER A 267 4.49 16.27 -6.15
C SER A 267 3.37 16.51 -7.17
N GLN A 268 2.12 16.44 -6.72
CA GLN A 268 0.91 16.73 -7.51
C GLN A 268 0.53 18.22 -7.50
N TYR A 269 1.31 19.09 -6.85
CA TYR A 269 0.96 20.49 -6.65
C TYR A 269 1.26 21.35 -7.88
N SER A 270 0.25 22.05 -8.39
CA SER A 270 0.39 23.03 -9.48
C SER A 270 1.16 24.28 -9.05
N TYR A 271 1.01 24.65 -7.78
CA TYR A 271 1.68 25.79 -7.15
C TYR A 271 2.50 25.32 -5.97
N VAL A 272 3.75 25.80 -5.87
CA VAL A 272 4.72 25.38 -4.85
C VAL A 272 5.25 26.58 -4.09
N TYR A 273 5.51 26.42 -2.80
CA TYR A 273 6.01 27.48 -1.92
C TYR A 273 6.86 26.87 -0.80
N MET A 274 7.71 27.69 -0.18
CA MET A 274 8.45 27.26 1.00
C MET A 274 7.61 27.52 2.26
N SER A 275 7.75 26.68 3.28
CA SER A 275 7.04 26.83 4.56
C SER A 275 7.31 28.17 5.27
N ASN A 276 8.46 28.78 5.00
CA ASN A 276 8.91 30.06 5.55
C ASN A 276 8.72 31.26 4.59
N SER A 277 7.98 31.07 3.49
CA SER A 277 7.74 32.11 2.49
C SER A 277 6.25 32.29 2.24
N ASN A 278 5.79 33.53 2.25
CA ASN A 278 4.42 33.89 1.87
C ASN A 278 4.26 34.03 0.35
N VAL A 279 5.27 33.63 -0.44
CA VAL A 279 5.26 33.71 -1.89
C VAL A 279 5.10 32.31 -2.49
N PHE A 280 4.11 32.14 -3.37
CA PHE A 280 3.93 30.90 -4.13
C PHE A 280 4.35 31.06 -5.59
N HIS A 281 4.82 29.95 -6.15
CA HIS A 281 5.52 29.88 -7.41
C HIS A 281 4.90 28.81 -8.31
N THR A 282 5.08 28.95 -9.62
CA THR A 282 4.91 27.83 -10.57
C THR A 282 6.02 26.79 -10.40
N ARG A 283 5.74 25.54 -10.78
CA ARG A 283 6.67 24.39 -10.68
C ARG A 283 8.05 24.63 -11.28
N ASN A 284 8.13 25.43 -12.35
CA ASN A 284 9.37 25.70 -13.08
C ASN A 284 10.10 26.98 -12.62
N CYS A 285 9.65 27.62 -11.54
CA CYS A 285 10.26 28.87 -11.09
C CYS A 285 11.71 28.66 -10.62
N LYS A 286 12.63 29.51 -11.10
CA LYS A 286 14.05 29.44 -10.70
C LYS A 286 14.23 29.69 -9.21
N ILE A 287 13.43 30.59 -8.61
CA ILE A 287 13.53 30.95 -7.19
C ILE A 287 13.28 29.74 -6.29
N ILE A 288 12.18 29.01 -6.51
CA ILE A 288 11.82 27.86 -5.68
C ILE A 288 12.80 26.69 -5.86
N ARG A 289 13.33 26.49 -7.07
CA ARG A 289 14.35 25.47 -7.33
C ARG A 289 15.68 25.77 -6.63
N THR A 290 16.00 27.04 -6.39
CA THR A 290 17.20 27.44 -5.64
C THR A 290 16.95 27.71 -4.15
N ALA A 291 15.71 27.54 -3.67
CA ALA A 291 15.35 27.85 -2.29
C ALA A 291 15.93 26.81 -1.33
N TYR A 292 16.84 27.23 -0.45
CA TYR A 292 17.58 26.33 0.43
C TYR A 292 17.07 26.33 1.89
N ARG A 293 16.28 27.33 2.29
CA ARG A 293 15.73 27.46 3.65
C ARG A 293 14.24 27.14 3.67
N GLY A 294 13.83 26.23 4.56
CA GLY A 294 12.43 25.83 4.75
C GLY A 294 12.08 24.52 4.04
N THR A 295 10.86 24.04 4.29
CA THR A 295 10.30 22.82 3.69
C THR A 295 9.49 23.20 2.46
N LEU A 296 9.62 22.43 1.38
CA LEU A 296 8.84 22.66 0.16
C LEU A 296 7.43 22.09 0.33
N LEU A 297 6.43 22.95 0.13
CA LEU A 297 5.01 22.67 0.23
C LEU A 297 4.32 23.07 -1.08
N GLY A 298 3.05 22.72 -1.24
CA GLY A 298 2.31 23.14 -2.43
C GLY A 298 0.79 23.02 -2.30
N SER A 299 0.12 23.53 -3.32
CA SER A 299 -1.33 23.52 -3.49
C SER A 299 -1.68 23.22 -4.95
N ILE A 300 -2.84 22.62 -5.14
CA ILE A 300 -3.36 22.25 -6.46
C ILE A 300 -4.03 23.48 -7.12
N GLY A 301 -4.74 24.30 -6.34
CA GLY A 301 -5.50 25.44 -6.83
C GLY A 301 -4.87 26.79 -6.51
N TYR A 302 -4.99 27.73 -7.46
CA TYR A 302 -4.56 29.12 -7.27
C TYR A 302 -5.33 29.80 -6.13
N LYS A 303 -6.66 29.60 -6.07
CA LYS A 303 -7.51 30.15 -5.01
C LYS A 303 -7.11 29.66 -3.63
N ALA A 304 -6.80 28.38 -3.48
CA ALA A 304 -6.31 27.81 -2.21
C ALA A 304 -4.97 28.43 -1.76
N CYS A 305 -4.09 28.84 -2.69
CA CYS A 305 -2.90 29.61 -2.32
C CYS A 305 -3.26 31.01 -1.79
N VAL A 306 -4.22 31.69 -2.40
CA VAL A 306 -4.65 33.04 -1.99
C VAL A 306 -5.43 33.02 -0.67
N GLU A 307 -6.35 32.06 -0.49
CA GLU A 307 -7.16 31.87 0.72
C GLU A 307 -6.30 31.57 1.96
N THR A 308 -5.13 30.97 1.76
CA THR A 308 -4.14 30.75 2.82
C THR A 308 -3.21 31.96 3.05
N GLY A 309 -3.55 33.13 2.49
CA GLY A 309 -2.85 34.40 2.69
C GLY A 309 -1.55 34.56 1.90
N ARG A 310 -1.29 33.75 0.87
CA ARG A 310 -0.04 33.80 0.10
C ARG A 310 -0.15 34.67 -1.13
N THR A 311 0.98 35.26 -1.51
CA THR A 311 1.13 36.19 -2.64
C THR A 311 1.81 35.52 -3.83
N ALA A 312 1.38 35.90 -5.04
CA ALA A 312 1.95 35.38 -6.27
C ALA A 312 3.40 35.86 -6.48
N CYS A 313 4.29 34.96 -6.90
CA CYS A 313 5.67 35.32 -7.21
C CYS A 313 5.76 36.33 -8.36
N LYS A 314 6.46 37.45 -8.13
CA LYS A 314 6.70 38.49 -9.13
C LYS A 314 7.54 38.04 -10.34
N VAL A 315 8.35 36.99 -10.17
CA VAL A 315 9.26 36.48 -11.21
C VAL A 315 8.60 35.47 -12.12
N CYS A 316 7.90 34.46 -11.58
CA CYS A 316 7.20 33.48 -12.42
C CYS A 316 5.74 33.82 -12.68
N LYS A 317 5.22 34.91 -12.09
CA LYS A 317 3.87 35.46 -12.28
C LYS A 317 2.81 34.36 -12.42
N PRO A 318 2.60 33.54 -11.36
CA PRO A 318 1.60 32.49 -11.43
C PRO A 318 0.24 33.13 -11.68
N THR A 319 -0.46 32.65 -12.71
CA THR A 319 -1.82 33.10 -13.07
C THR A 319 -2.85 32.06 -12.61
N ALA A 320 -4.08 32.52 -12.39
CA ALA A 320 -5.24 31.64 -12.31
C ALA A 320 -5.52 31.15 -13.74
N ALA A 321 -4.84 30.08 -14.16
CA ALA A 321 -5.18 29.41 -15.40
C ALA A 321 -6.59 28.79 -15.25
N PRO A 322 -7.41 28.76 -16.31
CA PRO A 322 -8.57 27.87 -16.33
C PRO A 322 -8.03 26.47 -16.13
N ASP A 323 -8.57 25.78 -15.13
CA ASP A 323 -8.13 24.47 -14.66
C ASP A 323 -7.65 23.57 -15.81
N PRO A 324 -6.34 23.47 -16.06
CA PRO A 324 -5.84 22.40 -16.89
C PRO A 324 -5.73 21.25 -15.90
N TYR A 325 -6.82 20.51 -15.76
CA TYR A 325 -6.73 19.11 -15.39
C TYR A 325 -5.42 18.56 -15.99
N PRO A 326 -4.51 17.92 -15.24
CA PRO A 326 -3.97 16.73 -15.83
C PRO A 326 -5.22 15.87 -16.07
N PRO A 327 -5.53 15.47 -17.32
CA PRO A 327 -6.56 14.49 -17.50
C PRO A 327 -6.19 13.34 -16.57
N TYR A 328 -7.20 12.74 -15.92
CA TYR A 328 -7.11 11.34 -15.59
C TYR A 328 -6.41 10.66 -16.77
N ARG A 329 -5.19 10.14 -16.58
CA ARG A 329 -4.64 9.24 -17.59
C ARG A 329 -5.51 8.00 -17.45
N PRO A 330 -6.40 7.69 -18.41
CA PRO A 330 -6.84 6.33 -18.51
C PRO A 330 -5.57 5.46 -18.60
N PRO A 331 -5.61 4.23 -18.08
CA PRO A 331 -4.63 3.23 -18.49
C PRO A 331 -4.50 3.31 -20.01
N ILE A 332 -3.27 3.15 -20.52
CA ILE A 332 -3.00 2.87 -21.93
C ILE A 332 -4.16 2.01 -22.46
N PRO A 333 -4.79 2.34 -23.62
CA PRO A 333 -5.94 1.60 -24.12
C PRO A 333 -5.57 0.15 -24.37
N GLY A 334 -5.68 -0.67 -23.33
CA GLY A 334 -5.75 -2.10 -23.35
C GLY A 334 -7.22 -2.43 -23.21
N ARG A 335 -7.89 -2.61 -24.36
CA ARG A 335 -9.31 -2.94 -24.53
C ARG A 335 -10.27 -2.16 -23.64
N VAL A 336 -11.02 -1.27 -24.28
CA VAL A 336 -12.40 -0.96 -23.84
C VAL A 336 -13.13 -2.29 -23.75
N TYR A 337 -13.32 -2.80 -22.53
CA TYR A 337 -14.34 -3.80 -22.30
C TYR A 337 -15.63 -3.03 -22.09
N ASP A 338 -16.43 -2.94 -23.16
CA ASP A 338 -17.86 -2.73 -23.05
C ASP A 338 -18.37 -3.86 -22.15
N GLY A 339 -18.57 -3.54 -20.87
CA GLY A 339 -19.34 -4.39 -19.98
C GLY A 339 -20.75 -4.41 -20.55
N ALA A 340 -21.09 -5.46 -21.31
CA ALA A 340 -22.42 -5.63 -21.84
C ALA A 340 -23.42 -5.47 -20.68
N ASN A 341 -24.30 -4.47 -20.78
CA ASN A 341 -25.41 -4.32 -19.85
C ASN A 341 -26.19 -5.63 -19.82
N ARG A 342 -26.01 -6.42 -18.77
CA ARG A 342 -26.76 -7.67 -18.62
C ARG A 342 -28.24 -7.35 -18.59
N HIS A 343 -29.06 -8.25 -19.09
CA HIS A 343 -30.49 -8.13 -18.90
C HIS A 343 -30.82 -8.13 -17.40
N MET A 344 -31.30 -6.99 -16.91
CA MET A 344 -31.86 -6.86 -15.58
C MET A 344 -33.11 -7.75 -15.47
N SER A 345 -33.20 -8.51 -14.38
CA SER A 345 -34.41 -9.25 -14.03
C SER A 345 -35.59 -8.31 -13.79
N LYS A 346 -36.81 -8.85 -13.77
CA LYS A 346 -38.04 -8.08 -13.51
C LYS A 346 -37.96 -7.32 -12.17
N ASP A 347 -37.39 -7.94 -11.13
CA ASP A 347 -37.28 -7.32 -9.81
C ASP A 347 -36.19 -6.25 -9.75
N GLU A 348 -35.07 -6.42 -10.47
CA GLU A 348 -34.02 -5.41 -10.61
C GLU A 348 -34.53 -4.17 -11.37
N LYS A 349 -35.31 -4.37 -12.44
CA LYS A 349 -35.98 -3.27 -13.17
C LYS A 349 -36.93 -2.50 -12.26
N ARG A 350 -37.73 -3.20 -11.44
CA ARG A 350 -38.60 -2.56 -10.44
C ARG A 350 -37.80 -1.80 -9.39
N ALA A 351 -36.66 -2.33 -8.96
CA ALA A 351 -35.77 -1.66 -8.00
C ALA A 351 -35.16 -0.37 -8.58
N TYR A 352 -34.69 -0.42 -9.83
CA TYR A 352 -34.19 0.74 -10.55
C TYR A 352 -35.27 1.81 -10.71
N ALA A 353 -36.48 1.44 -11.15
CA ALA A 353 -37.60 2.39 -11.29
C ALA A 353 -37.94 3.10 -9.96
N ARG A 354 -37.99 2.36 -8.84
CA ARG A 354 -38.22 2.97 -7.51
C ARG A 354 -37.10 3.93 -7.13
N TYR A 355 -35.84 3.55 -7.38
CA TYR A 355 -34.69 4.41 -7.13
C TYR A 355 -34.77 5.71 -7.95
N THR A 356 -35.06 5.63 -9.26
CA THR A 356 -35.20 6.81 -10.12
C THR A 356 -36.33 7.73 -9.65
N THR A 357 -37.48 7.16 -9.27
CA THR A 357 -38.60 7.95 -8.71
C THR A 357 -38.19 8.66 -7.41
N ALA A 358 -37.55 7.95 -6.48
CA ALA A 358 -37.06 8.53 -5.24
C ALA A 358 -36.05 9.66 -5.46
N MET A 359 -35.12 9.51 -6.41
CA MET A 359 -34.16 10.57 -6.76
C MET A 359 -34.87 11.80 -7.34
N LYS A 360 -35.84 11.60 -8.23
CA LYS A 360 -36.64 12.69 -8.80
C LYS A 360 -37.39 13.45 -7.70
N GLU A 361 -38.08 12.74 -6.81
CA GLU A 361 -38.81 13.35 -5.68
C GLU A 361 -37.88 14.13 -4.75
N ARG A 362 -36.69 13.60 -4.44
CA ARG A 362 -35.69 14.30 -3.61
C ARG A 362 -35.11 15.53 -4.30
N SER A 363 -34.88 15.47 -5.61
CA SER A 363 -34.38 16.61 -6.40
C SER A 363 -35.44 17.69 -6.63
N ALA A 364 -36.72 17.33 -6.59
CA ALA A 364 -37.85 18.23 -6.80
C ALA A 364 -38.19 19.07 -5.56
N LEU A 365 -37.58 18.79 -4.41
CA LEU A 365 -37.69 19.65 -3.22
C LEU A 365 -37.02 21.00 -3.50
N PRO A 366 -37.78 22.12 -3.55
CA PRO A 366 -37.20 23.42 -3.75
C PRO A 366 -36.29 23.78 -2.58
N SER A 367 -35.12 24.35 -2.85
CA SER A 367 -34.19 24.85 -1.82
C SER A 367 -34.81 25.90 -0.88
N SER A 368 -35.97 26.45 -1.23
CA SER A 368 -36.75 27.43 -0.47
C SER A 368 -37.72 26.84 0.56
N VAL A 369 -37.92 25.51 0.60
CA VAL A 369 -38.79 24.88 1.61
C VAL A 369 -38.00 24.63 2.88
N HIS A 370 -38.20 25.47 3.90
CA HIS A 370 -37.70 25.25 5.26
C HIS A 370 -38.53 24.16 5.95
N LEU A 371 -38.21 22.90 5.69
CA LEU A 371 -38.71 21.78 6.49
C LEU A 371 -38.06 21.81 7.87
N GLY A 372 -38.84 21.55 8.92
CA GLY A 372 -38.29 21.23 10.23
C GLY A 372 -37.41 19.97 10.16
N GLU A 373 -36.50 19.79 11.13
CA GLU A 373 -35.59 18.63 11.13
C GLU A 373 -36.34 17.29 11.12
N GLU A 374 -37.47 17.20 11.83
CA GLU A 374 -38.33 16.01 11.85
C GLU A 374 -39.02 15.77 10.49
N GLU A 375 -39.60 16.81 9.89
CA GLU A 375 -40.26 16.72 8.58
C GLU A 375 -39.27 16.32 7.47
N ARG A 376 -38.05 16.85 7.54
CA ARG A 376 -36.95 16.46 6.65
C ARG A 376 -36.61 14.98 6.82
N LYS A 377 -36.50 14.49 8.06
CA LYS A 377 -36.20 13.08 8.36
C LYS A 377 -37.31 12.15 7.87
N ASP A 378 -38.56 12.54 8.05
CA ASP A 378 -39.72 11.77 7.62
C ASP A 378 -39.83 11.75 6.10
N PHE A 379 -39.59 12.88 5.43
CA PHE A 379 -39.47 12.94 3.98
C PHE A 379 -38.38 12.00 3.44
N LEU A 380 -37.19 12.02 4.05
CA LEU A 380 -36.10 11.12 3.65
C LEU A 380 -36.46 9.64 3.86
N THR A 381 -37.25 9.34 4.89
CA THR A 381 -37.73 7.98 5.17
C THR A 381 -38.82 7.53 4.19
N LEU A 382 -39.73 8.42 3.80
CA LEU A 382 -40.78 8.15 2.80
C LEU A 382 -40.22 7.96 1.38
N THR A 383 -39.11 8.63 1.07
CA THR A 383 -38.43 8.54 -0.22
C THR A 383 -37.29 7.52 -0.22
N HIS A 384 -37.23 6.64 0.78
CA HIS A 384 -36.20 5.63 0.83
C HIS A 384 -36.54 4.44 -0.10
N SER A 385 -35.64 4.12 -1.03
CA SER A 385 -35.86 3.13 -2.10
C SER A 385 -35.99 1.67 -1.63
N SER A 386 -35.65 1.39 -0.37
CA SER A 386 -35.70 0.04 0.22
C SER A 386 -36.90 -0.22 1.13
N TYR A 387 -37.79 0.75 1.33
CA TYR A 387 -38.95 0.56 2.22
C TYR A 387 -40.23 0.36 1.40
N ALA A 388 -41.00 -0.64 1.81
CA ALA A 388 -42.31 -0.97 1.26
C ALA A 388 -43.44 -0.56 2.22
N PHE A 389 -43.13 -0.47 3.51
CA PHE A 389 -44.08 -0.18 4.57
C PHE A 389 -43.55 0.87 5.53
N TRP A 390 -44.44 1.64 6.15
CA TRP A 390 -44.10 2.70 7.10
C TRP A 390 -45.00 2.66 8.33
N ALA A 391 -44.45 3.06 9.48
CA ALA A 391 -45.19 3.28 10.71
C ALA A 391 -44.65 4.53 11.43
N GLY A 392 -45.53 5.32 12.04
CA GLY A 392 -45.17 6.47 12.87
C GLY A 392 -44.87 6.06 14.32
N ARG A 393 -44.15 6.91 15.05
CA ARG A 393 -43.90 6.70 16.48
C ARG A 393 -45.22 6.68 17.26
N GLY A 394 -45.40 5.66 18.11
CA GLY A 394 -46.59 5.51 18.96
C GLY A 394 -47.79 4.83 18.28
N TYR A 395 -47.68 4.47 17.00
CA TYR A 395 -48.74 3.74 16.28
C TYR A 395 -48.49 2.24 16.27
N SER A 396 -49.55 1.46 16.50
CA SER A 396 -49.51 0.00 16.46
C SER A 396 -49.75 -0.57 15.08
N THR A 397 -49.90 0.27 14.04
CA THR A 397 -50.15 -0.19 12.67
C THR A 397 -49.10 0.26 11.67
N PHE A 398 -48.86 -0.56 10.65
CA PHE A 398 -48.02 -0.20 9.50
C PHE A 398 -48.83 -0.07 8.21
N HIS A 399 -48.30 0.76 7.31
CA HIS A 399 -49.03 1.34 6.19
C HIS A 399 -48.23 1.21 4.89
N ARG A 400 -48.93 1.21 3.76
CA ARG A 400 -48.34 1.46 2.42
C ARG A 400 -48.15 2.96 2.23
N ARG A 401 -47.23 3.36 1.36
CA ARG A 401 -46.85 4.77 1.12
C ARG A 401 -48.05 5.66 0.81
N GLU A 402 -48.99 5.15 0.02
CA GLU A 402 -50.16 5.89 -0.47
C GLU A 402 -51.31 5.91 0.56
N CYS A 403 -51.08 5.43 1.79
CA CYS A 403 -52.12 5.40 2.81
C CYS A 403 -52.37 6.82 3.36
N PRO A 404 -53.62 7.31 3.33
CA PRO A 404 -53.95 8.62 3.91
C PRO A 404 -53.64 8.73 5.40
N LYS A 405 -53.62 7.61 6.14
CA LYS A 405 -53.27 7.59 7.57
C LYS A 405 -51.78 7.84 7.86
N LEU A 406 -50.92 7.87 6.84
CA LEU A 406 -49.54 8.33 7.00
C LEU A 406 -49.46 9.86 7.07
N ASN A 407 -50.45 10.57 6.54
CA ASN A 407 -50.48 12.04 6.59
C ASN A 407 -50.67 12.47 8.05
N GLY A 408 -49.72 13.26 8.56
CA GLY A 408 -49.71 13.73 9.95
C GLY A 408 -49.02 12.79 10.95
N LEU A 409 -48.45 11.67 10.51
CA LEU A 409 -47.56 10.87 11.34
C LEU A 409 -46.14 11.44 11.30
N THR A 410 -45.47 11.46 12.45
CA THR A 410 -44.07 11.89 12.59
C THR A 410 -43.17 10.76 13.10
N ASP A 411 -41.86 10.94 12.92
CA ASP A 411 -40.82 9.96 13.23
C ASP A 411 -41.10 8.60 12.58
N LEU A 412 -41.29 8.67 11.26
CA LEU A 412 -41.60 7.52 10.43
C LEU A 412 -40.46 6.50 10.47
N ARG A 413 -40.84 5.24 10.52
CA ARG A 413 -39.96 4.08 10.42
C ARG A 413 -40.37 3.26 9.23
N GLY A 414 -39.41 2.94 8.38
CA GLY A 414 -39.63 2.12 7.19
C GLY A 414 -39.27 0.66 7.40
N PHE A 415 -40.00 -0.24 6.73
CA PHE A 415 -39.76 -1.68 6.70
C PHE A 415 -39.74 -2.16 5.25
N ALA A 416 -38.78 -3.03 4.92
CA ALA A 416 -38.66 -3.61 3.58
C ALA A 416 -39.66 -4.76 3.37
N LEU A 417 -39.80 -5.63 4.37
CA LEU A 417 -40.66 -6.81 4.34
C LEU A 417 -41.83 -6.70 5.31
N TYR A 418 -42.90 -7.42 5.02
CA TYR A 418 -44.11 -7.44 5.83
C TYR A 418 -43.83 -8.08 7.19
N GLU A 419 -43.06 -9.16 7.20
CA GLU A 419 -42.66 -9.92 8.38
C GLU A 419 -41.83 -9.08 9.35
N ASP A 420 -41.04 -8.11 8.84
CA ASP A 420 -40.22 -7.24 9.68
C ASP A 420 -41.09 -6.30 10.53
N ALA A 421 -42.18 -5.79 9.95
CA ALA A 421 -43.15 -4.96 10.68
C ALA A 421 -43.91 -5.79 11.72
N ILE A 422 -44.33 -7.01 11.37
CA ILE A 422 -45.00 -7.94 12.29
C ILE A 422 -44.08 -8.32 13.46
N ARG A 423 -42.81 -8.64 13.20
CA ARG A 423 -41.81 -8.99 14.24
C ARG A 423 -41.57 -7.83 15.22
N LYS A 424 -41.85 -6.59 14.80
CA LYS A 424 -41.82 -5.40 15.65
C LYS A 424 -43.13 -5.12 16.38
N GLY A 425 -44.10 -6.03 16.32
CA GLY A 425 -45.38 -5.94 17.04
C GLY A 425 -46.41 -5.03 16.36
N LEU A 426 -46.22 -4.68 15.09
CA LEU A 426 -47.15 -3.81 14.35
C LEU A 426 -48.20 -4.65 13.62
N ALA A 427 -49.44 -4.19 13.62
CA ALA A 427 -50.56 -4.79 12.88
C ALA A 427 -50.73 -4.15 11.49
N PRO A 428 -51.20 -4.89 10.47
CA PRO A 428 -51.46 -4.31 9.16
C PRO A 428 -52.61 -3.31 9.24
N CYS A 429 -52.43 -2.13 8.64
CA CYS A 429 -53.49 -1.13 8.59
C CYS A 429 -54.73 -1.65 7.86
N LYS A 430 -55.90 -1.57 8.51
CA LYS A 430 -57.19 -2.02 7.94
C LYS A 430 -57.64 -1.24 6.69
N GLN A 431 -57.15 0.00 6.52
CA GLN A 431 -57.52 0.86 5.39
C GLN A 431 -56.68 0.56 4.15
N CYS A 432 -55.35 0.60 4.26
CA CYS A 432 -54.49 0.34 3.10
C CYS A 432 -54.18 -1.14 2.89
N LYS A 433 -54.51 -2.03 3.84
CA LYS A 433 -54.39 -3.50 3.73
C LYS A 433 -53.05 -3.96 3.12
N PRO A 434 -51.90 -3.63 3.76
CA PRO A 434 -50.59 -4.05 3.25
C PRO A 434 -50.52 -5.58 3.17
N LYS A 435 -49.86 -6.13 2.13
CA LYS A 435 -49.72 -7.58 1.90
C LYS A 435 -48.25 -7.98 1.81
N GLN A 436 -47.95 -9.24 2.10
CA GLN A 436 -46.58 -9.81 1.96
C GLN A 436 -45.98 -9.57 0.58
N LYS A 437 -46.78 -9.74 -0.49
CA LYS A 437 -46.34 -9.51 -1.89
C LYS A 437 -45.90 -8.08 -2.21
N ASP A 438 -46.26 -7.11 -1.36
CA ASP A 438 -45.87 -5.71 -1.54
C ASP A 438 -44.43 -5.47 -1.04
N GLY A 439 -43.83 -6.44 -0.35
CA GLY A 439 -42.47 -6.37 0.18
C GLY A 439 -41.39 -6.16 -0.89
N ILE A 440 -40.31 -5.50 -0.48
CA ILE A 440 -39.15 -5.22 -1.32
C ILE A 440 -38.02 -6.18 -0.97
N HIS A 441 -37.73 -7.11 -1.89
CA HIS A 441 -36.64 -8.08 -1.76
C HIS A 441 -35.34 -7.65 -2.44
N VAL A 442 -35.42 -6.72 -3.40
CA VAL A 442 -34.25 -6.19 -4.12
C VAL A 442 -34.31 -4.68 -4.13
N SER A 443 -33.22 -3.99 -3.77
CA SER A 443 -33.18 -2.51 -3.72
C SER A 443 -31.85 -1.93 -4.19
N ILE A 444 -31.90 -0.68 -4.67
CA ILE A 444 -30.71 0.13 -4.99
C ILE A 444 -30.61 1.25 -3.94
N PRO A 445 -29.51 1.34 -3.17
CA PRO A 445 -29.34 2.42 -2.20
C PRO A 445 -29.43 3.79 -2.86
N ILE A 446 -30.11 4.73 -2.21
CA ILE A 446 -30.31 6.09 -2.74
C ILE A 446 -29.00 6.87 -2.93
N THR A 447 -27.92 6.44 -2.28
CA THR A 447 -26.58 7.00 -2.42
C THR A 447 -25.81 6.41 -3.60
N SER A 448 -26.36 5.42 -4.31
CA SER A 448 -25.66 4.75 -5.41
C SER A 448 -25.82 5.50 -6.72
N HIS A 449 -24.74 5.69 -7.47
CA HIS A 449 -24.70 6.45 -8.71
C HIS A 449 -24.02 5.66 -9.82
N GLU A 450 -24.42 5.87 -11.06
CA GLU A 450 -23.71 5.33 -12.22
C GLU A 450 -22.37 6.05 -12.37
N ARG A 451 -21.29 5.28 -12.49
CA ARG A 451 -19.93 5.80 -12.72
C ARG A 451 -19.30 5.09 -13.90
N SER A 452 -18.63 5.85 -14.75
CA SER A 452 -17.86 5.34 -15.89
C SER A 452 -16.39 5.14 -15.51
N GLY A 453 -15.70 4.24 -16.21
CA GLY A 453 -14.27 3.99 -16.02
C GLY A 453 -13.88 3.18 -14.78
N GLU A 454 -14.86 2.61 -14.06
CA GLU A 454 -14.57 1.73 -12.92
C GLU A 454 -14.03 0.38 -13.39
N SER A 455 -12.97 -0.09 -12.74
CA SER A 455 -12.29 -1.35 -13.06
C SER A 455 -11.90 -2.11 -11.79
N ALA A 456 -11.47 -3.36 -11.95
CA ALA A 456 -10.90 -4.14 -10.86
C ALA A 456 -9.70 -3.42 -10.20
N ALA A 457 -8.88 -2.70 -10.99
CA ALA A 457 -7.75 -1.93 -10.48
C ALA A 457 -8.16 -0.78 -9.53
N MET A 458 -9.36 -0.23 -9.73
CA MET A 458 -9.92 0.75 -8.78
C MET A 458 -10.28 0.07 -7.46
N LEU A 459 -10.88 -1.14 -7.51
CA LEU A 459 -11.17 -1.92 -6.31
C LEU A 459 -9.88 -2.33 -5.58
N ASP A 460 -8.80 -2.65 -6.31
CA ASP A 460 -7.49 -2.95 -5.71
C ASP A 460 -7.03 -1.76 -4.85
N SER A 461 -7.07 -0.56 -5.44
CA SER A 461 -6.66 0.67 -4.74
C SER A 461 -7.50 0.96 -3.48
N LEU A 462 -8.81 0.68 -3.54
CA LEU A 462 -9.73 0.89 -2.40
C LEU A 462 -9.51 -0.15 -1.30
N CYS A 463 -9.31 -1.42 -1.66
CA CYS A 463 -9.05 -2.50 -0.72
C CYS A 463 -7.67 -2.31 -0.05
N ASP A 464 -6.64 -1.96 -0.82
CA ASP A 464 -5.30 -1.66 -0.33
C ASP A 464 -5.32 -0.48 0.66
N ALA A 465 -6.02 0.60 0.31
CA ALA A 465 -6.17 1.76 1.20
C ALA A 465 -6.90 1.43 2.51
N SER A 466 -7.78 0.44 2.49
CA SER A 466 -8.60 0.02 3.64
C SER A 466 -8.01 -1.15 4.42
N GLY A 467 -6.88 -1.71 3.95
CA GLY A 467 -6.22 -2.87 4.55
C GLY A 467 -7.00 -4.18 4.40
N TYR A 468 -7.83 -4.33 3.36
CA TYR A 468 -8.60 -5.55 3.10
C TYR A 468 -7.82 -6.50 2.21
N GLU A 469 -7.91 -7.80 2.47
CA GLU A 469 -7.39 -8.79 1.51
C GLU A 469 -8.33 -8.84 0.31
N HIS A 470 -7.78 -8.96 -0.89
CA HIS A 470 -8.57 -9.01 -2.10
C HIS A 470 -7.91 -9.89 -3.16
N GLU A 471 -8.74 -10.45 -4.02
CA GLU A 471 -8.32 -11.27 -5.15
C GLU A 471 -9.23 -10.99 -6.34
N TYR A 472 -8.64 -10.72 -7.50
CA TYR A 472 -9.38 -10.62 -8.75
C TYR A 472 -9.23 -11.90 -9.57
N ALA A 473 -10.32 -12.68 -9.67
CA ALA A 473 -10.42 -13.87 -10.52
C ALA A 473 -11.62 -13.68 -11.48
N PRO A 474 -11.38 -13.13 -12.68
CA PRO A 474 -12.45 -12.76 -13.62
C PRO A 474 -13.50 -13.88 -13.83
N PRO A 475 -14.80 -13.57 -13.80
CA PRO A 475 -15.41 -12.22 -13.76
C PRO A 475 -15.56 -11.65 -12.34
N TYR A 476 -15.07 -12.36 -11.33
CA TYR A 476 -15.33 -12.05 -9.93
C TYR A 476 -14.16 -11.33 -9.24
N TYR A 477 -14.52 -10.43 -8.35
CA TYR A 477 -13.60 -9.74 -7.44
C TYR A 477 -13.97 -10.09 -6.00
N TYR A 478 -13.00 -10.59 -5.26
CA TYR A 478 -13.18 -11.10 -3.90
C TYR A 478 -12.58 -10.11 -2.92
N ILE A 479 -13.29 -9.82 -1.83
CA ILE A 479 -12.82 -8.95 -0.74
C ILE A 479 -13.03 -9.69 0.57
N VAL A 480 -11.99 -9.78 1.39
CA VAL A 480 -12.06 -10.32 2.74
C VAL A 480 -11.88 -9.18 3.74
N THR A 481 -12.88 -9.03 4.59
CA THR A 481 -12.85 -8.12 5.73
C THR A 481 -12.76 -8.93 7.02
N PRO A 482 -12.50 -8.28 8.18
CA PRO A 482 -12.51 -8.96 9.48
C PRO A 482 -13.80 -9.69 9.85
N VAL A 483 -14.93 -9.37 9.20
CA VAL A 483 -16.26 -9.92 9.55
C VAL A 483 -17.01 -10.53 8.37
N GLY A 484 -16.44 -10.50 7.16
CA GLY A 484 -17.13 -10.95 5.96
C GLY A 484 -16.20 -11.32 4.82
N LYS A 485 -16.67 -12.22 3.95
CA LYS A 485 -16.11 -12.43 2.62
C LYS A 485 -17.11 -11.94 1.60
N TRP A 486 -16.66 -11.23 0.58
CA TRP A 486 -17.50 -10.60 -0.42
C TRP A 486 -17.06 -11.03 -1.81
N ARG A 487 -18.02 -11.21 -2.70
CA ARG A 487 -17.80 -11.54 -4.11
C ARG A 487 -18.61 -10.59 -4.98
N LEU A 488 -17.93 -9.90 -5.88
CA LEU A 488 -18.50 -8.91 -6.78
C LEU A 488 -18.32 -9.38 -8.21
N ASP A 489 -19.37 -9.34 -9.03
CA ASP A 489 -19.21 -9.47 -10.49
C ASP A 489 -18.85 -8.09 -11.07
N VAL A 490 -17.60 -7.93 -11.51
CA VAL A 490 -17.09 -6.61 -11.97
C VAL A 490 -17.60 -6.22 -13.35
N HIS A 491 -18.11 -7.18 -14.12
CA HIS A 491 -18.65 -6.97 -15.45
C HIS A 491 -20.17 -6.79 -15.46
N ALA A 492 -20.85 -7.21 -14.39
CA ALA A 492 -22.28 -6.98 -14.23
C ALA A 492 -22.60 -5.50 -13.94
N ARG A 493 -23.59 -4.96 -14.67
CA ARG A 493 -24.27 -3.71 -14.35
C ARG A 493 -25.78 -3.93 -14.36
N PRO A 494 -26.51 -3.62 -13.26
CA PRO A 494 -26.04 -3.25 -11.92
C PRO A 494 -25.18 -4.34 -11.28
N VAL A 495 -24.21 -3.91 -10.45
CA VAL A 495 -23.25 -4.76 -9.75
C VAL A 495 -23.99 -5.69 -8.80
N LYS A 496 -23.75 -7.00 -8.96
CA LYS A 496 -24.23 -8.02 -8.02
C LYS A 496 -23.16 -8.25 -6.96
N LEU A 497 -23.62 -8.35 -5.72
CA LEU A 497 -22.80 -8.57 -4.55
C LEU A 497 -23.29 -9.84 -3.86
N ASP A 498 -22.40 -10.77 -3.62
CA ASP A 498 -22.64 -11.92 -2.76
C ASP A 498 -21.71 -11.82 -1.56
N HIS A 499 -22.08 -12.46 -0.45
CA HIS A 499 -21.27 -12.41 0.76
C HIS A 499 -21.37 -13.70 1.57
N ILE A 500 -20.41 -13.88 2.46
CA ILE A 500 -20.42 -14.84 3.56
C ILE A 500 -20.24 -14.00 4.83
N ASN A 501 -21.11 -14.19 5.81
CA ASN A 501 -21.02 -13.49 7.09
C ASN A 501 -20.19 -14.34 8.05
N LEU A 502 -18.98 -13.91 8.39
CA LEU A 502 -18.05 -14.68 9.23
C LEU A 502 -18.42 -14.64 10.73
N VAL A 503 -19.50 -13.94 11.07
CA VAL A 503 -19.89 -13.65 12.45
C VAL A 503 -21.12 -14.45 12.88
N ARG A 504 -21.98 -14.84 11.95
CA ARG A 504 -23.22 -15.57 12.27
C ARG A 504 -22.94 -17.07 12.21
N ALA A 505 -22.96 -17.72 13.37
CA ALA A 505 -22.68 -19.14 13.57
C ALA A 505 -23.69 -20.13 12.91
N SER A 506 -24.54 -19.69 11.99
CA SER A 506 -25.55 -20.54 11.38
C SER A 506 -25.51 -20.46 9.86
N ILE A 507 -25.24 -21.63 9.27
CA ILE A 507 -25.47 -22.03 7.88
C ILE A 507 -24.31 -21.68 6.93
N ASP A 508 -23.60 -22.74 6.54
CA ASP A 508 -22.59 -22.85 5.48
C ASP A 508 -21.60 -21.70 5.34
N TRP A 509 -20.48 -21.85 6.08
CA TRP A 509 -19.24 -21.08 5.88
C TRP A 509 -18.61 -21.30 4.48
N ALA A 510 -19.23 -22.15 3.65
CA ALA A 510 -18.76 -22.56 2.33
C ALA A 510 -19.49 -21.89 1.17
N GLU A 511 -20.73 -21.39 1.35
CA GLU A 511 -21.55 -20.91 0.22
C GLU A 511 -21.84 -19.40 0.30
N TYR A 512 -21.57 -18.69 -0.81
CA TYR A 512 -21.87 -17.27 -0.95
C TYR A 512 -23.37 -17.03 -1.08
N HIS A 513 -23.96 -16.24 -0.18
CA HIS A 513 -25.37 -15.82 -0.29
C HIS A 513 -25.51 -14.43 -0.90
N LYS A 514 -26.52 -14.30 -1.77
CA LYS A 514 -26.77 -13.10 -2.56
C LYS A 514 -27.23 -11.94 -1.69
N GLN A 515 -26.62 -10.77 -1.86
CA GLN A 515 -27.12 -9.54 -1.23
C GLN A 515 -28.42 -9.08 -1.91
N PRO A 516 -29.46 -8.72 -1.15
CA PRO A 516 -30.67 -8.08 -1.68
C PRO A 516 -30.41 -6.65 -2.18
N ARG A 517 -29.26 -6.06 -1.85
CA ARG A 517 -28.86 -4.73 -2.33
C ARG A 517 -27.98 -4.87 -3.58
N ILE A 518 -28.34 -4.16 -4.63
CA ILE A 518 -27.56 -4.04 -5.87
C ILE A 518 -27.10 -2.60 -6.05
N PHE A 519 -26.02 -2.39 -6.80
CA PHE A 519 -25.36 -1.09 -6.90
C PHE A 519 -25.14 -0.69 -8.34
N LEU A 520 -25.13 0.62 -8.59
CA LEU A 520 -24.90 1.17 -9.92
C LEU A 520 -23.40 1.32 -10.25
N SER A 521 -22.53 1.10 -9.27
CA SER A 521 -21.11 1.37 -9.33
C SER A 521 -20.31 0.44 -8.40
N LEU A 522 -19.09 0.08 -8.80
CA LEU A 522 -18.15 -0.69 -8.00
C LEU A 522 -17.69 0.09 -6.76
N SER A 523 -17.48 1.40 -6.88
CA SER A 523 -17.09 2.28 -5.76
C SER A 523 -18.17 2.34 -4.68
N ASP A 524 -19.45 2.50 -5.05
CA ASP A 524 -20.53 2.48 -4.05
C ASP A 524 -20.69 1.11 -3.40
N THR A 525 -20.44 0.04 -4.17
CA THR A 525 -20.45 -1.32 -3.66
C THR A 525 -19.39 -1.48 -2.57
N PHE A 526 -18.17 -0.99 -2.82
CA PHE A 526 -17.08 -0.98 -1.84
C PHE A 526 -17.43 -0.18 -0.58
N SER A 527 -17.90 1.06 -0.73
CA SER A 527 -18.31 1.90 0.41
C SER A 527 -19.46 1.29 1.23
N TYR A 528 -20.33 0.50 0.59
CA TYR A 528 -21.35 -0.26 1.31
C TYR A 528 -20.74 -1.37 2.15
N ILE A 529 -19.82 -2.16 1.59
CA ILE A 529 -19.11 -3.24 2.31
C ILE A 529 -18.45 -2.68 3.57
N GLU A 530 -17.67 -1.61 3.43
CA GLU A 530 -16.99 -0.98 4.56
C GLU A 530 -17.96 -0.54 5.66
N ARG A 531 -19.01 0.22 5.31
CA ARG A 531 -20.00 0.69 6.32
C ARG A 531 -20.75 -0.47 6.96
N HIS A 532 -21.12 -1.47 6.19
CA HIS A 532 -21.84 -2.64 6.68
C HIS A 532 -21.00 -3.40 7.69
N ASP A 533 -19.75 -3.68 7.35
CA ASP A 533 -18.86 -4.50 8.16
C ASP A 533 -18.36 -3.77 9.40
N ARG A 534 -18.12 -2.46 9.31
CA ARG A 534 -17.89 -1.60 10.49
C ARG A 534 -19.10 -1.61 11.42
N SER A 535 -20.33 -1.55 10.89
CA SER A 535 -21.55 -1.63 11.72
C SER A 535 -21.73 -3.01 12.37
N LEU A 536 -21.38 -4.09 11.67
CA LEU A 536 -21.38 -5.44 12.23
C LEU A 536 -20.33 -5.60 13.33
N TRP A 537 -19.10 -5.14 13.09
CA TRP A 537 -18.03 -5.16 14.07
C TRP A 537 -18.39 -4.41 15.36
N ALA A 538 -18.96 -3.21 15.23
CA ALA A 538 -19.40 -2.41 16.36
C ALA A 538 -20.49 -3.10 17.21
N LYS A 539 -21.35 -3.91 16.59
CA LYS A 539 -22.37 -4.70 17.31
C LYS A 539 -21.76 -5.87 18.08
N LEU A 540 -20.66 -6.43 17.61
CA LEU A 540 -19.95 -7.53 18.27
C LEU A 540 -19.05 -7.07 19.40
N HIS A 541 -18.51 -5.85 19.26
CA HIS A 541 -17.60 -5.25 20.23
C HIS A 541 -18.21 -3.97 20.82
N PRO A 542 -19.29 -4.07 21.62
CA PRO A 542 -19.94 -2.90 22.22
C PRO A 542 -19.01 -2.13 23.18
N SER A 543 -17.89 -2.73 23.59
CA SER A 543 -16.81 -2.08 24.36
C SER A 543 -15.97 -1.07 23.57
N GLY A 544 -16.24 -0.87 22.27
CA GLY A 544 -15.59 0.16 21.47
C GLY A 544 -14.22 -0.24 20.89
N ALA A 545 -13.99 -1.55 20.68
CA ALA A 545 -12.76 -2.00 20.05
C ALA A 545 -12.59 -1.37 18.65
N PRO A 546 -11.40 -0.79 18.33
CA PRO A 546 -11.16 -0.21 17.02
C PRO A 546 -11.32 -1.27 15.92
N TYR A 547 -11.71 -0.84 14.73
CA TYR A 547 -11.84 -1.76 13.62
C TYR A 547 -10.44 -2.29 13.26
N PRO A 548 -10.27 -3.59 12.95
CA PRO A 548 -8.94 -4.21 12.84
C PRO A 548 -7.99 -3.59 11.80
N THR A 549 -8.50 -2.80 10.86
CA THR A 549 -7.70 -2.11 9.83
C THR A 549 -7.43 -0.64 10.13
N ASP A 550 -7.91 -0.09 11.26
CA ASP A 550 -7.73 1.31 11.64
C ASP A 550 -6.41 1.58 12.40
N THR A 551 -5.51 0.60 12.53
CA THR A 551 -4.28 0.66 13.36
C THR A 551 -2.99 0.87 12.58
#